data_AF-A0A074RW02-F1
#
_entry.id   AF-A0A074RW02-F1
#
_cell.length_a   1.000
_cell.length_b   1.000
_cell.length_c   1.000
_cell.angle_alpha   90.00
_cell.angle_beta   90.00
_cell.angle_gamma   90.00
#
_symmetry.space_group_name_H-M   'P 1'
#
loop_
_entity.id
_entity.type
_entity.pdbx_description
1 polymer ?
#
loop_
_entity_poly.entity_id
_entity_poly.type
_entity_poly.pdbx_seq_one_letter_code
_entity_poly.pdbx_strand_id
1 'polypeptide(L)'
;MVHFASLVLGSLATFLPLSFASPVATHDLVERARIGTEVYVRIEGATMTVFEGMVVTNGRDVKTASGGSHHCDGTNNGQNPVPGATCTSALADVAALSGVITWDGTWDTQFDDFFVTRIAGSSQTSSQFWGLLLNWQFTPVGGCQQQVLSGDTILWAFDAFNKAYFLKLDGPTTAKVGVPIQVLVTDGSTGVRISGAAIAGYPSLSDNNGNLALTFTSAGKKKLKAQRSDSLRSNALTIQVTA
;
A
#
# COMPACT_ATOMS: atom_id res chain seq x y z
N MET A 1 -65.92 -17.86 -36.42
CA MET A 1 -66.06 -17.60 -34.97
C MET A 1 -64.66 -17.28 -34.45
N VAL A 2 -64.40 -16.01 -34.15
CA VAL A 2 -63.07 -15.49 -33.82
C VAL A 2 -62.84 -15.64 -32.31
N HIS A 3 -61.66 -16.10 -31.89
CA HIS A 3 -61.18 -15.96 -30.52
C HIS A 3 -59.77 -15.35 -30.55
N PHE A 4 -59.68 -14.12 -30.04
CA PHE A 4 -58.44 -13.44 -29.71
C PHE A 4 -58.06 -13.80 -28.27
N ALA A 5 -56.80 -14.17 -28.03
CA ALA A 5 -56.21 -14.22 -26.69
C ALA A 5 -55.06 -13.22 -26.63
N SER A 6 -55.22 -12.21 -25.77
CA SER A 6 -54.26 -11.12 -25.54
C SER A 6 -53.04 -11.60 -24.75
N LEU A 7 -51.84 -11.22 -25.21
CA LEU A 7 -50.60 -11.23 -24.43
C LEU A 7 -50.54 -9.98 -23.55
N VAL A 8 -50.24 -10.14 -22.26
CA VAL A 8 -49.85 -9.05 -21.35
C VAL A 8 -48.34 -9.17 -21.09
N LEU A 9 -47.56 -8.20 -21.55
CA LEU A 9 -46.15 -8.02 -21.15
C LEU A 9 -46.09 -7.27 -19.82
N GLY A 10 -45.52 -7.89 -18.79
CA GLY A 10 -45.14 -7.22 -17.54
C GLY A 10 -43.67 -6.79 -17.58
N SER A 11 -43.41 -5.49 -17.52
CA SER A 11 -42.05 -4.93 -17.35
C SER A 11 -41.62 -5.02 -15.88
N LEU A 12 -40.53 -5.73 -15.59
CA LEU A 12 -39.82 -5.61 -14.31
C LEU A 12 -38.89 -4.39 -14.34
N ALA A 13 -39.15 -3.42 -13.47
CA ALA A 13 -38.21 -2.35 -13.16
C ALA A 13 -37.22 -2.84 -12.10
N THR A 14 -35.94 -2.88 -12.44
CA THR A 14 -34.84 -3.18 -11.51
C THR A 14 -34.50 -1.91 -10.71
N PHE A 15 -34.80 -1.93 -9.41
CA PHE A 15 -34.33 -0.91 -8.47
C PHE A 15 -32.85 -1.17 -8.14
N LEU A 16 -31.97 -0.23 -8.53
CA LEU A 16 -30.60 -0.15 -8.03
C LEU A 16 -30.65 0.50 -6.63
N PRO A 17 -30.20 -0.18 -5.56
CA PRO A 17 -30.11 0.46 -4.26
C PRO A 17 -28.96 1.49 -4.26
N LEU A 18 -29.30 2.74 -3.97
CA LEU A 18 -28.34 3.76 -3.57
C LEU A 18 -27.80 3.39 -2.19
N SER A 19 -26.55 2.92 -2.14
CA SER A 19 -25.82 2.71 -0.88
C SER A 19 -25.43 4.07 -0.31
N PHE A 20 -26.16 4.53 0.71
CA PHE A 20 -25.74 5.69 1.50
C PHE A 20 -24.75 5.20 2.57
N ALA A 21 -23.48 5.59 2.45
CA ALA A 21 -22.53 5.40 3.55
C ALA A 21 -23.03 6.15 4.79
N SER A 22 -23.10 5.47 5.93
CA SER A 22 -23.63 6.05 7.18
C SER A 22 -22.81 7.27 7.62
N PRO A 23 -23.44 8.39 8.02
CA PRO A 23 -22.76 9.60 8.49
C PRO A 23 -21.79 9.38 9.68
N VAL A 24 -22.02 8.32 10.45
CA VAL A 24 -21.18 7.96 11.60
C VAL A 24 -19.80 7.45 11.15
N ALA A 25 -19.75 6.66 10.07
CA ALA A 25 -18.49 6.11 9.55
C ALA A 25 -17.60 7.21 8.95
N THR A 26 -18.21 8.25 8.36
CA THR A 26 -17.49 9.39 7.79
C THR A 26 -16.99 10.35 8.87
N HIS A 27 -17.76 10.59 9.93
CA HIS A 27 -17.32 11.42 11.06
C HIS A 27 -16.09 10.84 11.77
N ASP A 28 -16.10 9.53 12.03
CA ASP A 28 -15.01 8.82 12.68
C ASP A 28 -13.71 8.86 11.85
N LEU A 29 -13.81 8.68 10.53
CA LEU A 29 -12.67 8.85 9.60
C LEU A 29 -12.09 10.27 9.62
N VAL A 30 -12.95 11.29 9.67
CA VAL A 30 -12.53 12.70 9.68
C VAL A 30 -11.82 13.04 10.99
N GLU A 31 -12.27 12.50 12.12
CA GLU A 31 -11.63 12.74 13.41
C GLU A 31 -10.26 12.04 13.49
N ARG A 32 -10.17 10.78 13.04
CA ARG A 32 -8.88 10.07 12.92
C ARG A 32 -7.86 10.87 12.14
N ALA A 33 -8.28 11.46 11.03
CA ALA A 33 -7.43 12.27 10.16
C ALA A 33 -6.91 13.57 10.82
N ARG A 34 -7.50 14.03 11.93
CA ARG A 34 -7.09 15.27 12.62
C ARG A 34 -6.08 15.06 13.73
N ILE A 35 -6.19 13.96 14.48
CA ILE A 35 -5.41 13.74 15.71
C ILE A 35 -4.48 12.52 15.62
N GLY A 36 -4.52 11.77 14.52
CA GLY A 36 -3.71 10.58 14.34
C GLY A 36 -2.26 10.86 13.99
N THR A 37 -1.49 9.78 13.92
CA THR A 37 -0.10 9.74 13.48
C THR A 37 -0.03 9.72 11.96
N GLU A 38 0.68 10.67 11.36
CA GLU A 38 0.93 10.70 9.91
C GLU A 38 2.11 9.79 9.54
N VAL A 39 1.85 8.80 8.69
CA VAL A 39 2.82 7.82 8.19
C VAL A 39 2.76 7.69 6.68
N TYR A 40 3.86 7.27 6.06
CA TYR A 40 3.89 6.92 4.65
C TYR A 40 3.60 5.43 4.48
N VAL A 41 2.54 5.07 3.75
CA VAL A 41 2.20 3.66 3.49
C VAL A 41 2.45 3.33 2.03
N ARG A 42 3.17 2.24 1.78
CA ARG A 42 3.28 1.58 0.48
C ARG A 42 2.73 0.16 0.56
N ILE A 43 1.84 -0.18 -0.37
CA ILE A 43 1.29 -1.52 -0.53
C ILE A 43 1.68 -2.00 -1.92
N GLU A 44 2.55 -3.00 -1.97
CA GLU A 44 3.09 -3.52 -3.21
C GLU A 44 2.55 -4.93 -3.46
N GLY A 45 1.57 -5.01 -4.36
CA GLY A 45 0.96 -6.27 -4.77
C GLY A 45 1.81 -7.02 -5.80
N ALA A 46 1.30 -8.17 -6.23
CA ALA A 46 1.98 -9.08 -7.16
C ALA A 46 2.39 -8.42 -8.49
N THR A 47 1.53 -7.56 -9.04
CA THR A 47 1.72 -6.97 -10.38
C THR A 47 1.70 -5.45 -10.38
N MET A 48 1.07 -4.80 -9.40
CA MET A 48 0.91 -3.33 -9.34
C MET A 48 1.18 -2.76 -7.94
N THR A 49 1.63 -1.51 -7.85
CA THR A 49 1.57 -0.74 -6.60
C THR A 49 0.09 -0.52 -6.30
N VAL A 50 -0.40 -1.09 -5.21
CA VAL A 50 -1.81 -0.98 -4.82
C VAL A 50 -2.08 0.38 -4.21
N PHE A 51 -1.17 0.85 -3.36
CA PHE A 51 -1.24 2.15 -2.71
C PHE A 51 0.16 2.67 -2.41
N GLU A 52 0.32 3.98 -2.46
CA GLU A 52 1.57 4.65 -2.08
C GLU A 52 1.30 6.12 -1.75
N GLY A 53 1.37 6.50 -0.47
CA GLY A 53 1.09 7.86 -0.01
C GLY A 53 1.01 8.02 1.50
N MET A 54 0.78 9.26 1.93
CA MET A 54 0.56 9.58 3.35
C MET A 54 -0.80 9.11 3.83
N VAL A 55 -0.84 8.64 5.07
CA VAL A 55 -2.03 8.18 5.79
C VAL A 55 -1.93 8.65 7.22
N VAL A 56 -3.02 9.18 7.76
CA VAL A 56 -3.14 9.48 9.18
C VAL A 56 -3.87 8.33 9.85
N THR A 57 -3.30 7.78 10.93
CA THR A 57 -3.83 6.58 11.60
C THR A 57 -3.72 6.67 13.12
N ASN A 58 -4.50 5.85 13.82
CA ASN A 58 -4.49 5.70 15.28
C ASN A 58 -4.82 4.26 15.66
N GLY A 59 -4.42 3.88 16.87
CA GLY A 59 -4.80 2.62 17.48
C GLY A 59 -6.32 2.55 17.68
N ARG A 60 -6.88 1.38 17.37
CA ARG A 60 -8.33 1.09 17.45
C ARG A 60 -8.58 -0.38 17.19
N ASP A 61 -9.84 -0.78 17.31
CA ASP A 61 -10.31 -2.04 16.75
C ASP A 61 -10.24 -2.03 15.22
N VAL A 62 -9.67 -3.10 14.67
CA VAL A 62 -9.63 -3.39 13.25
C VAL A 62 -10.52 -4.60 12.98
N LYS A 63 -11.27 -4.53 11.88
CA LYS A 63 -12.18 -5.58 11.45
C LYS A 63 -11.83 -6.09 10.06
N THR A 64 -11.73 -7.41 9.93
CA THR A 64 -11.64 -8.11 8.64
C THR A 64 -12.85 -9.04 8.46
N ALA A 65 -13.06 -9.52 7.24
CA ALA A 65 -14.19 -10.42 6.96
C ALA A 65 -13.95 -11.80 7.58
N SER A 66 -12.73 -12.33 7.44
CA SER A 66 -12.37 -13.68 7.88
C SER A 66 -11.89 -13.73 9.34
N GLY A 67 -11.36 -12.63 9.87
CA GLY A 67 -10.75 -12.58 11.20
C GLY A 67 -11.61 -11.91 12.26
N GLY A 68 -12.74 -11.30 11.93
CA GLY A 68 -13.59 -10.62 12.92
C GLY A 68 -13.04 -9.26 13.34
N SER A 69 -13.45 -8.78 14.52
CA SER A 69 -13.11 -7.44 15.05
C SER A 69 -12.23 -7.59 16.28
N HIS A 70 -11.04 -6.99 16.26
CA HIS A 70 -10.05 -7.11 17.32
C HIS A 70 -9.30 -5.80 17.54
N HIS A 71 -8.90 -5.56 18.78
CA HIS A 71 -8.03 -4.42 19.11
C HIS A 71 -6.72 -4.51 18.31
N CYS A 72 -6.30 -3.39 17.75
CA CYS A 72 -5.05 -3.24 16.99
C CYS A 72 -4.46 -1.85 17.29
N ASP A 73 -4.17 -1.63 18.57
CA ASP A 73 -3.65 -0.38 19.11
C ASP A 73 -2.22 -0.51 19.66
N GLY A 74 -1.54 -1.63 19.38
CA GLY A 74 -0.17 -1.86 19.80
C GLY A 74 -0.06 -2.48 21.18
N THR A 75 -1.12 -2.50 21.99
CA THR A 75 -1.11 -3.19 23.29
C THR A 75 -1.30 -4.70 23.18
N ASN A 76 -1.59 -5.16 21.96
CA ASN A 76 -1.66 -6.56 21.58
C ASN A 76 -0.51 -7.38 22.19
N ASN A 77 -0.85 -8.51 22.80
CA ASN A 77 0.08 -9.41 23.51
C ASN A 77 0.99 -8.70 24.54
N GLY A 78 0.58 -7.54 25.06
CA GLY A 78 1.38 -6.72 25.97
C GLY A 78 2.61 -6.08 25.34
N GLN A 79 2.71 -6.00 24.00
CA GLN A 79 3.90 -5.50 23.30
C GLN A 79 4.24 -4.06 23.67
N ASN A 80 3.24 -3.21 23.84
CA ASN A 80 3.42 -1.81 24.23
C ASN A 80 2.57 -1.48 25.47
N PRO A 81 3.05 -0.62 26.38
CA PRO A 81 2.35 -0.30 27.62
C PRO A 81 1.16 0.65 27.44
N VAL A 82 1.06 1.32 26.30
CA VAL A 82 0.00 2.30 26.01
C VAL A 82 -0.49 2.14 24.57
N PRO A 83 -1.79 2.38 24.30
CA PRO A 83 -2.35 2.39 22.95
C PRO A 83 -1.69 3.44 22.04
N GLY A 84 -1.59 3.12 20.75
CA GLY A 84 -0.97 3.95 19.72
C GLY A 84 -1.29 3.49 18.31
N ALA A 85 -0.96 4.32 17.31
CA ALA A 85 -1.10 3.97 15.90
C ALA A 85 -0.26 2.74 15.54
N THR A 86 -0.77 1.86 14.69
CA THR A 86 -0.10 0.60 14.31
C THR A 86 0.01 0.43 12.80
N CYS A 87 0.87 -0.49 12.36
CA CYS A 87 0.97 -0.85 10.95
C CYS A 87 -0.35 -1.38 10.38
N THR A 88 -1.08 -2.20 11.15
CA THR A 88 -2.38 -2.75 10.74
C THR A 88 -3.49 -1.70 10.78
N SER A 89 -3.49 -0.79 11.76
CA SER A 89 -4.46 0.32 11.77
C SER A 89 -4.27 1.23 10.55
N ALA A 90 -3.02 1.46 10.13
CA ALA A 90 -2.71 2.21 8.92
C ALA A 90 -3.20 1.50 7.64
N LEU A 91 -3.04 0.18 7.54
CA LEU A 91 -3.60 -0.62 6.43
C LEU A 91 -5.13 -0.50 6.39
N ALA A 92 -5.79 -0.58 7.54
CA ALA A 92 -7.23 -0.42 7.65
C ALA A 92 -7.70 0.99 7.24
N ASP A 93 -6.93 2.05 7.55
CA ASP A 93 -7.24 3.41 7.10
C ASP A 93 -7.03 3.57 5.58
N VAL A 94 -5.99 2.97 4.98
CA VAL A 94 -5.84 2.95 3.51
C VAL A 94 -7.07 2.35 2.85
N ALA A 95 -7.52 1.19 3.33
CA ALA A 95 -8.70 0.51 2.79
C ALA A 95 -9.95 1.39 2.90
N ALA A 96 -10.20 1.96 4.09
CA ALA A 96 -11.35 2.81 4.34
C ALA A 96 -11.35 4.10 3.50
N LEU A 97 -10.20 4.79 3.41
CA LEU A 97 -10.07 6.05 2.66
C LEU A 97 -10.16 5.84 1.15
N SER A 98 -9.65 4.71 0.64
CA SER A 98 -9.73 4.43 -0.79
C SER A 98 -11.16 4.13 -1.27
N GLY A 99 -12.00 3.56 -0.40
CA GLY A 99 -13.34 3.05 -0.73
C GLY A 99 -13.36 1.86 -1.70
N VAL A 100 -12.21 1.45 -2.26
CA VAL A 100 -12.11 0.41 -3.30
C VAL A 100 -11.05 -0.65 -2.99
N ILE A 101 -10.03 -0.31 -2.20
CA ILE A 101 -9.03 -1.28 -1.73
C ILE A 101 -9.66 -2.05 -0.57
N THR A 102 -9.81 -3.36 -0.77
CA THR A 102 -10.19 -4.28 0.30
C THR A 102 -8.99 -5.10 0.72
N TRP A 103 -8.98 -5.55 1.97
CA TRP A 103 -8.02 -6.51 2.47
C TRP A 103 -8.72 -7.50 3.39
N ASP A 104 -8.07 -8.62 3.64
CA ASP A 104 -8.57 -9.64 4.55
C ASP A 104 -7.40 -10.32 5.27
N GLY A 105 -7.71 -10.90 6.42
CA GLY A 105 -6.77 -11.61 7.27
C GLY A 105 -7.51 -12.42 8.31
N THR A 106 -6.94 -13.55 8.70
CA THR A 106 -7.46 -14.37 9.80
C THR A 106 -6.85 -13.90 11.12
N TRP A 107 -7.61 -13.99 12.20
CA TRP A 107 -7.08 -13.68 13.52
C TRP A 107 -6.28 -14.86 14.08
N ASP A 108 -5.10 -14.59 14.61
CA ASP A 108 -4.31 -15.55 15.37
C ASP A 108 -4.33 -15.17 16.86
N THR A 109 -5.01 -15.98 17.67
CA THR A 109 -5.13 -15.74 19.10
C THR A 109 -3.83 -15.89 19.88
N GLN A 110 -2.86 -16.64 19.35
CA GLN A 110 -1.56 -16.82 20.01
C GLN A 110 -0.67 -15.59 19.84
N PHE A 111 -0.69 -14.99 18.65
CA PHE A 111 0.06 -13.76 18.37
C PHE A 111 -0.73 -12.49 18.67
N ASP A 112 -2.02 -12.61 18.97
CA ASP A 112 -2.94 -11.50 19.21
C ASP A 112 -2.91 -10.51 18.02
N ASP A 113 -2.91 -11.05 16.79
CA ASP A 113 -2.69 -10.27 15.57
C ASP A 113 -3.41 -10.87 14.36
N PHE A 114 -3.53 -10.08 13.29
CA PHE A 114 -4.05 -10.55 12.01
C PHE A 114 -2.94 -11.16 11.16
N PHE A 115 -3.15 -12.39 10.71
CA PHE A 115 -2.42 -12.95 9.58
C PHE A 115 -3.04 -12.44 8.27
N VAL A 116 -2.41 -11.44 7.66
CA VAL A 116 -2.91 -10.79 6.42
C VAL A 116 -2.82 -11.76 5.23
N THR A 117 -3.97 -12.15 4.70
CA THR A 117 -4.06 -13.17 3.64
C THR A 117 -4.28 -12.55 2.26
N ARG A 118 -4.82 -11.32 2.19
CA ARG A 118 -5.08 -10.63 0.91
C ARG A 118 -5.07 -9.13 1.08
N ILE A 119 -4.47 -8.42 0.13
CA ILE A 119 -4.67 -6.97 -0.04
C ILE A 119 -4.95 -6.71 -1.52
N ALA A 120 -6.02 -5.96 -1.80
CA ALA A 120 -6.61 -5.79 -3.11
C ALA A 120 -6.79 -7.14 -3.84
N GLY A 121 -6.22 -7.28 -5.04
CA GLY A 121 -6.26 -8.49 -5.85
C GLY A 121 -5.13 -9.49 -5.61
N SER A 122 -4.23 -9.24 -4.65
CA SER A 122 -3.10 -10.14 -4.35
C SER A 122 -3.38 -10.95 -3.09
N SER A 123 -3.66 -12.25 -3.27
CA SER A 123 -3.89 -13.22 -2.20
C SER A 123 -2.64 -14.05 -1.98
N GLN A 124 -2.35 -14.38 -0.72
CA GLN A 124 -1.29 -15.32 -0.39
C GLN A 124 -1.53 -16.70 -1.02
N THR A 125 -0.45 -17.45 -1.18
CA THR A 125 -0.49 -18.85 -1.62
C THR A 125 0.18 -19.72 -0.55
N SER A 126 0.45 -21.00 -0.87
CA SER A 126 1.24 -21.87 0.00
C SER A 126 2.71 -21.46 0.10
N SER A 127 3.21 -20.60 -0.80
CA SER A 127 4.62 -20.21 -0.86
C SER A 127 4.86 -18.70 -0.93
N GLN A 128 3.82 -17.89 -1.18
CA GLN A 128 3.92 -16.45 -1.32
C GLN A 128 3.06 -15.78 -0.24
N PHE A 129 3.69 -15.02 0.64
CA PHE A 129 3.04 -14.40 1.79
C PHE A 129 3.22 -12.89 1.78
N TRP A 130 2.31 -12.18 2.45
CA TRP A 130 2.48 -10.76 2.74
C TRP A 130 3.52 -10.59 3.84
N GLY A 131 4.53 -9.76 3.59
CA GLY A 131 5.46 -9.28 4.58
C GLY A 131 5.15 -7.85 5.00
N LEU A 132 5.46 -7.54 6.25
CA LEU A 132 5.36 -6.20 6.82
C LEU A 132 6.77 -5.68 7.12
N LEU A 133 7.08 -4.50 6.61
CA LEU A 133 8.30 -3.78 6.93
C LEU A 133 7.97 -2.38 7.47
N LEU A 134 8.71 -1.96 8.49
CA LEU A 134 8.71 -0.60 9.02
C LEU A 134 10.09 -0.01 8.78
N ASN A 135 10.15 1.16 8.15
CA ASN A 135 11.39 1.84 7.79
C ASN A 135 12.38 0.90 7.06
N TRP A 136 11.83 0.11 6.13
CA TRP A 136 12.54 -0.87 5.31
C TRP A 136 13.12 -2.09 6.03
N GLN A 137 12.78 -2.29 7.31
CA GLN A 137 13.14 -3.50 8.06
C GLN A 137 11.90 -4.34 8.32
N PHE A 138 12.02 -5.66 8.23
CA PHE A 138 10.95 -6.55 8.69
C PHE A 138 10.63 -6.28 10.15
N THR A 139 9.34 -6.22 10.47
CA THR A 139 8.90 -6.04 11.86
C THR A 139 9.14 -7.34 12.64
N PRO A 140 9.64 -7.27 13.88
CA PRO A 140 9.85 -8.46 14.71
C PRO A 140 8.55 -9.01 15.28
N VAL A 141 7.46 -8.23 15.20
CA VAL A 141 6.12 -8.56 15.67
C VAL A 141 5.09 -8.31 14.56
N GLY A 142 3.85 -8.74 14.78
CA GLY A 142 2.76 -8.53 13.85
C GLY A 142 2.32 -7.07 13.75
N GLY A 143 1.44 -6.78 12.80
CA GLY A 143 1.08 -5.41 12.47
C GLY A 143 0.18 -4.72 13.47
N CYS A 144 -0.58 -5.46 14.28
CA CYS A 144 -1.38 -4.90 15.39
C CYS A 144 -0.51 -4.60 16.61
N GLN A 145 0.62 -5.28 16.76
CA GLN A 145 1.61 -5.03 17.82
C GLN A 145 2.60 -3.92 17.45
N GLN A 146 2.96 -3.79 16.16
CA GLN A 146 3.94 -2.81 15.71
C GLN A 146 3.35 -1.40 15.70
N GLN A 147 3.69 -0.61 16.73
CA GLN A 147 3.38 0.81 16.74
C GLN A 147 4.24 1.61 15.76
N VAL A 148 3.70 2.75 15.31
CA VAL A 148 4.34 3.67 14.37
C VAL A 148 4.35 5.09 14.90
N LEU A 149 5.37 5.83 14.49
CA LEU A 149 5.58 7.25 14.80
C LEU A 149 5.40 8.10 13.55
N SER A 150 5.22 9.41 13.75
CA SER A 150 5.06 10.34 12.64
C SER A 150 6.29 10.33 11.75
N GLY A 151 6.09 10.19 10.44
CA GLY A 151 7.17 10.12 9.45
C GLY A 151 7.70 8.71 9.15
N ASP A 152 7.23 7.69 9.87
CA ASP A 152 7.58 6.30 9.56
C ASP A 152 7.07 5.88 8.16
N THR A 153 7.80 4.95 7.56
CA THR A 153 7.42 4.30 6.29
C THR A 153 7.01 2.86 6.53
N ILE A 154 5.74 2.56 6.25
CA ILE A 154 5.18 1.21 6.29
C ILE A 154 5.18 0.62 4.88
N LEU A 155 5.67 -0.61 4.75
CA LEU A 155 5.62 -1.38 3.52
C LEU A 155 4.92 -2.72 3.76
N TRP A 156 3.76 -2.87 3.12
CA TRP A 156 3.12 -4.16 2.91
C TRP A 156 3.58 -4.74 1.58
N ALA A 157 4.37 -5.81 1.61
CA ALA A 157 5.01 -6.39 0.45
C ALA A 157 4.45 -7.78 0.15
N PHE A 158 3.83 -7.96 -1.02
CA PHE A 158 3.44 -9.30 -1.47
C PHE A 158 4.67 -10.11 -1.85
N ASP A 159 4.68 -11.39 -1.47
CA ASP A 159 5.77 -12.32 -1.76
C ASP A 159 7.12 -11.89 -1.15
N ALA A 160 7.06 -11.18 -0.01
CA ALA A 160 8.22 -10.49 0.57
C ALA A 160 9.40 -11.41 0.87
N PHE A 161 9.12 -12.64 1.32
CA PHE A 161 10.13 -13.61 1.74
C PHE A 161 10.84 -14.31 0.56
N ASN A 162 10.34 -14.15 -0.66
CA ASN A 162 10.98 -14.66 -1.88
C ASN A 162 11.61 -13.53 -2.73
N LYS A 163 11.49 -12.26 -2.31
CA LYS A 163 12.17 -11.15 -3.00
C LYS A 163 13.61 -11.02 -2.50
N ALA A 164 14.52 -10.84 -3.45
CA ALA A 164 15.93 -10.61 -3.14
C ALA A 164 16.14 -9.21 -2.53
N TYR A 165 15.39 -8.22 -3.00
CA TYR A 165 15.55 -6.82 -2.61
C TYR A 165 14.22 -6.08 -2.50
N PHE A 166 14.15 -5.10 -1.60
CA PHE A 166 13.07 -4.12 -1.54
C PHE A 166 13.57 -2.83 -2.13
N LEU A 167 13.38 -2.61 -3.44
CA LEU A 167 14.03 -1.48 -4.10
C LEU A 167 13.64 -0.15 -3.43
N LYS A 168 14.61 0.76 -3.38
CA LYS A 168 14.46 2.16 -2.99
C LYS A 168 15.06 3.01 -4.10
N LEU A 169 14.32 4.02 -4.52
CA LEU A 169 14.71 4.95 -5.57
C LEU A 169 14.84 6.33 -4.97
N ASP A 170 16.05 6.86 -5.00
CA ASP A 170 16.40 8.20 -4.54
C ASP A 170 16.88 9.06 -5.72
N GLY A 171 16.70 10.37 -5.60
CA GLY A 171 17.13 11.32 -6.60
C GLY A 171 16.63 12.74 -6.30
N PRO A 172 16.90 13.71 -7.18
CA PRO A 172 16.44 15.07 -7.00
C PRO A 172 14.91 15.15 -7.12
N THR A 173 14.31 16.12 -6.44
CA THR A 173 12.87 16.41 -6.52
C THR A 173 12.52 17.40 -7.64
N THR A 174 13.54 17.98 -8.29
CA THR A 174 13.40 18.90 -9.42
C THR A 174 14.39 18.59 -10.53
N ALA A 175 13.99 18.82 -11.78
CA ALA A 175 14.88 18.70 -12.94
C ALA A 175 14.49 19.72 -14.03
N LYS A 176 15.35 19.87 -15.05
CA LYS A 176 15.06 20.67 -16.25
C LYS A 176 14.95 19.78 -17.48
N VAL A 177 14.13 20.18 -18.45
CA VAL A 177 14.06 19.51 -19.75
C VAL A 177 15.45 19.52 -20.42
N GLY A 178 15.85 18.38 -20.98
CA GLY A 178 17.13 18.24 -21.68
C GLY A 178 18.37 18.16 -20.78
N VAL A 179 18.25 18.42 -19.47
CA VAL A 179 19.36 18.31 -18.52
C VAL A 179 19.34 16.93 -17.88
N PRO A 180 20.42 16.13 -18.01
CA PRO A 180 20.48 14.82 -17.37
C PRO A 180 20.54 14.96 -15.85
N ILE A 181 19.79 14.12 -15.15
CA ILE A 181 19.90 13.93 -13.70
C ILE A 181 20.39 12.50 -13.42
N GLN A 182 20.95 12.30 -12.24
CA GLN A 182 21.26 10.96 -11.73
C GLN A 182 20.21 10.57 -10.68
N VAL A 183 19.74 9.34 -10.77
CA VAL A 183 18.97 8.67 -9.71
C VAL A 183 19.71 7.44 -9.23
N LEU A 184 19.37 7.00 -8.03
CA LEU A 184 20.05 5.92 -7.33
C LEU A 184 19.03 4.84 -6.93
N VAL A 185 19.32 3.60 -7.31
CA VAL A 185 18.59 2.40 -6.88
C VAL A 185 19.40 1.66 -5.82
N THR A 186 18.82 1.49 -4.63
CA THR A 186 19.36 0.64 -3.57
C THR A 186 18.35 -0.41 -3.15
N ASP A 187 18.79 -1.41 -2.40
CA ASP A 187 17.90 -2.13 -1.51
C ASP A 187 17.63 -1.25 -0.30
N GLY A 188 16.36 -0.98 -0.01
CA GLY A 188 15.97 -0.13 1.10
C GLY A 188 16.34 -0.73 2.46
N SER A 189 16.41 -2.06 2.55
CA SER A 189 16.70 -2.73 3.83
C SER A 189 18.19 -2.70 4.20
N THR A 190 19.08 -2.86 3.22
CA THR A 190 20.53 -2.94 3.47
C THR A 190 21.30 -1.70 3.02
N GLY A 191 20.71 -0.85 2.19
CA GLY A 191 21.40 0.26 1.53
C GLY A 191 22.35 -0.17 0.40
N VAL A 192 22.40 -1.47 0.09
CA VAL A 192 23.24 -2.01 -1.00
C VAL A 192 22.79 -1.43 -2.34
N ARG A 193 23.77 -1.09 -3.19
CA ARG A 193 23.54 -0.55 -4.52
C ARG A 193 23.05 -1.64 -5.47
N ILE A 194 21.98 -1.37 -6.22
CA ILE A 194 21.35 -2.38 -7.08
C ILE A 194 21.60 -2.08 -8.55
N SER A 195 22.36 -2.97 -9.18
CA SER A 195 22.55 -3.02 -10.64
C SER A 195 21.38 -3.69 -11.36
N GLY A 196 21.18 -3.36 -12.63
CA GLY A 196 20.22 -4.03 -13.51
C GLY A 196 18.75 -3.68 -13.28
N ALA A 197 18.45 -2.66 -12.48
CA ALA A 197 17.08 -2.17 -12.30
C ALA A 197 16.69 -1.22 -13.44
N ALA A 198 15.47 -1.35 -13.94
CA ALA A 198 14.92 -0.53 -15.02
C ALA A 198 13.97 0.54 -14.48
N ILE A 199 13.87 1.69 -15.14
CA ILE A 199 12.78 2.65 -14.97
C ILE A 199 11.99 2.72 -16.27
N ALA A 200 10.67 2.53 -16.19
CA ALA A 200 9.81 2.52 -17.36
C ALA A 200 9.95 3.82 -18.18
N GLY A 201 10.06 3.68 -19.51
CA GLY A 201 10.27 4.81 -20.42
C GLY A 201 11.73 5.24 -20.60
N TYR A 202 12.68 4.60 -19.91
CA TYR A 202 14.11 4.86 -20.08
C TYR A 202 14.84 3.60 -20.55
N PRO A 203 15.76 3.73 -21.53
CA PRO A 203 16.40 2.58 -22.16
C PRO A 203 17.51 1.93 -21.31
N SER A 204 18.09 2.68 -20.37
CA SER A 204 19.22 2.22 -19.57
C SER A 204 18.77 1.51 -18.29
N LEU A 205 19.58 0.56 -17.85
CA LEU A 205 19.48 -0.07 -16.53
C LEU A 205 20.44 0.60 -15.55
N SER A 206 20.17 0.48 -14.25
CA SER A 206 21.10 0.95 -13.22
C SER A 206 22.44 0.22 -13.32
N ASP A 207 23.54 0.97 -13.14
CA ASP A 207 24.90 0.44 -13.19
C ASP A 207 25.30 -0.31 -11.91
N ASN A 208 26.55 -0.76 -11.83
CA ASN A 208 27.07 -1.47 -10.65
C ASN A 208 27.11 -0.62 -9.37
N ASN A 209 26.97 0.70 -9.48
CA ASN A 209 26.85 1.63 -8.36
C ASN A 209 25.39 1.98 -8.06
N GLY A 210 24.44 1.32 -8.72
CA GLY A 210 23.01 1.57 -8.60
C GLY A 210 22.55 2.85 -9.31
N ASN A 211 23.40 3.51 -10.08
CA ASN A 211 23.09 4.79 -10.68
C ASN A 211 22.41 4.62 -12.03
N LEU A 212 21.48 5.52 -12.33
CA LEU A 212 20.83 5.64 -13.63
C LEU A 212 20.75 7.12 -14.04
N ALA A 213 21.17 7.44 -15.25
CA ALA A 213 21.04 8.78 -15.82
C ALA A 213 19.68 8.93 -16.53
N LEU A 214 18.94 9.98 -16.21
CA LEU A 214 17.63 10.27 -16.79
C LEU A 214 17.64 11.66 -17.42
N THR A 215 17.12 11.76 -18.65
CA THR A 215 16.87 13.05 -19.31
C THR A 215 15.39 13.16 -19.62
N PHE A 216 14.74 14.20 -19.12
CA PHE A 216 13.33 14.46 -19.39
C PHE A 216 13.17 15.26 -20.68
N THR A 217 12.22 14.85 -21.52
CA THR A 217 11.88 15.53 -22.79
C THR A 217 10.69 16.47 -22.68
N SER A 218 10.04 16.51 -21.51
CA SER A 218 8.86 17.35 -21.26
C SER A 218 8.78 17.77 -19.80
N ALA A 219 8.30 19.00 -19.58
CA ALA A 219 8.01 19.54 -18.26
C ALA A 219 6.84 18.81 -17.58
N GLY A 220 6.63 19.12 -16.31
CA GLY A 220 5.55 18.59 -15.48
C GLY A 220 6.01 17.63 -14.39
N LYS A 221 5.05 17.15 -13.61
CA LYS A 221 5.30 16.20 -12.52
C LYS A 221 5.53 14.80 -13.10
N LYS A 222 6.70 14.23 -12.85
CA LYS A 222 7.07 12.87 -13.25
C LYS A 222 7.10 11.98 -12.00
N LYS A 223 6.49 10.80 -12.08
CA LYS A 223 6.50 9.78 -11.02
C LYS A 223 7.25 8.57 -11.55
N LEU A 224 8.38 8.25 -10.95
CA LEU A 224 9.28 7.19 -11.39
C LEU A 224 9.32 6.06 -10.37
N LYS A 225 9.44 4.83 -10.86
CA LYS A 225 9.71 3.65 -10.04
C LYS A 225 10.74 2.79 -10.74
N ALA A 226 11.68 2.26 -9.97
CA ALA A 226 12.61 1.24 -10.42
C ALA A 226 11.98 -0.15 -10.24
N GLN A 227 12.27 -1.05 -11.18
CA GLN A 227 11.79 -2.42 -11.18
C GLN A 227 12.90 -3.38 -11.61
N ARG A 228 12.88 -4.58 -11.03
CA ARG A 228 13.79 -5.70 -11.34
C ARG A 228 13.05 -7.00 -11.04
N SER A 229 13.28 -8.06 -11.83
CA SER A 229 12.45 -9.27 -11.82
C SER A 229 12.44 -10.05 -10.50
N ASP A 230 13.56 -10.03 -9.78
CA ASP A 230 13.76 -10.71 -8.49
C ASP A 230 13.43 -9.82 -7.27
N SER A 231 12.94 -8.60 -7.49
CA SER A 231 12.83 -7.55 -6.48
C SER A 231 11.41 -7.00 -6.37
N LEU A 232 11.09 -6.43 -5.21
CA LEU A 232 9.92 -5.57 -5.08
C LEU A 232 10.21 -4.20 -5.72
N ARG A 233 9.26 -3.60 -6.43
CA ARG A 233 9.43 -2.27 -7.03
C ARG A 233 9.74 -1.20 -5.99
N SER A 234 10.39 -0.13 -6.46
CA SER A 234 10.83 0.93 -5.57
C SER A 234 9.70 1.76 -4.97
N ASN A 235 10.03 2.64 -4.03
CA ASN A 235 9.16 3.78 -3.76
C ASN A 235 9.06 4.67 -5.01
N ALA A 236 7.99 5.45 -5.09
CA ALA A 236 7.84 6.44 -6.12
C ALA A 236 8.72 7.67 -5.86
N LEU A 237 9.63 7.94 -6.79
CA LEU A 237 10.35 9.19 -6.84
C LEU A 237 9.55 10.19 -7.68
N THR A 238 9.10 11.28 -7.05
CA THR A 238 8.37 12.35 -7.73
C THR A 238 9.32 13.50 -8.04
N ILE A 239 9.36 13.90 -9.31
CA ILE A 239 10.25 14.96 -9.80
C ILE A 239 9.41 16.00 -10.52
N GLN A 240 9.53 17.26 -10.10
CA GLN A 240 8.97 18.40 -10.83
C GLN A 240 9.96 18.81 -11.93
N VAL A 241 9.57 18.63 -13.20
CA VAL A 241 10.39 19.02 -14.34
C VAL A 241 9.94 20.39 -14.84
N THR A 242 10.88 21.34 -14.97
CA THR A 242 10.65 22.65 -15.58
C THR A 242 11.28 22.73 -16.95
N ALA A 243 10.87 23.73 -17.74
CA ALA A 243 11.57 24.08 -18.98
C ALA A 243 13.02 24.53 -18.70
#